data_AF-A0A6J0Z1M0-F1
#
_entry.id   AF-A0A6J0Z1M0-F1
#
_cell.length_a   1.000
_cell.length_b   1.000
_cell.length_c   1.000
_cell.angle_alpha   90.00
_cell.angle_beta   90.00
_cell.angle_gamma   90.00
#
_symmetry.space_group_name_H-M   'P 1'
#
loop_
_entity.id
_entity.type
_entity.pdbx_description
1 polymer ?
#
loop_
_entity_poly.entity_id
_entity_poly.type
_entity_poly.pdbx_seq_one_letter_code
_entity_poly.pdbx_strand_id
1 'polypeptide(L)'
;MLGTHVPTRTHTHLSSETAAADLKIPAGDSEGERHTAQRWERTGRAASSTMSVTHGKMGLSLTQEILSHLGLANKTAAWGTLGTLRTFLSFSVDKDVQRLLKAIAGQGVDCIAILDVLTNRSREQRQLISRAFHERTQQDLLKSLQAALSGNLERIVVALLQPAAHLDARELRKALKGSGSAEDVALEILATRTPPQLRECLAVYKHNFQVDAAEDIKSETRGILRDLLLALAKGGREAYTGIIDYNLAAQDVQALKQAEGPSTERMWVLVFTQRNPEHLVRVLNQYQWDTGHELEKTVRARFHGAACVALLSLALVIRNTPLYFADKLHQALQETEPNYQALTRILISRSETDLLSIRAEFRKKYGKSLYSSLQDAVKGSCRSALLALCRAEDL
;
A
#
# COMPACT_ATOMS: atom_id res chain seq x y z
N MET A 1 -15.57 58.16 28.53
CA MET A 1 -17.04 58.17 28.34
C MET A 1 -17.34 58.10 26.86
N LEU A 2 -18.20 57.14 26.45
CA LEU A 2 -19.02 57.10 25.22
C LEU A 2 -18.24 57.10 23.88
N GLY A 3 -18.32 56.12 22.97
CA GLY A 3 -19.27 55.05 22.74
C GLY A 3 -19.65 55.04 21.25
N THR A 4 -19.40 53.96 20.51
CA THR A 4 -20.01 53.64 19.19
C THR A 4 -19.83 52.12 18.94
N HIS A 5 -20.84 51.32 19.26
CA HIS A 5 -21.86 50.75 18.37
C HIS A 5 -21.37 49.74 17.32
N VAL A 6 -21.58 48.46 17.66
CA VAL A 6 -21.60 47.27 16.80
C VAL A 6 -23.03 47.07 16.26
N PRO A 7 -23.23 46.60 15.01
CA PRO A 7 -24.48 45.97 14.62
C PRO A 7 -24.30 44.46 14.45
N THR A 8 -24.97 43.71 15.34
CA THR A 8 -25.33 42.31 15.19
C THR A 8 -26.45 42.17 14.15
N ARG A 9 -26.30 41.23 13.20
CA ARG A 9 -27.42 40.75 12.37
C ARG A 9 -27.62 39.25 12.60
N THR A 10 -28.78 38.98 13.16
CA THR A 10 -29.43 37.68 13.39
C THR A 10 -29.78 37.00 12.07
N HIS A 11 -29.41 35.72 11.93
CA HIS A 11 -29.94 34.84 10.89
C HIS A 11 -31.24 34.19 11.37
N THR A 12 -32.28 34.37 10.57
CA THR A 12 -33.62 33.84 10.70
C THR A 12 -33.68 32.34 10.35
N HIS A 13 -34.40 31.59 11.17
CA HIS A 13 -34.86 30.22 10.93
C HIS A 13 -35.70 30.15 9.65
N LEU A 14 -35.41 29.17 8.79
CA LEU A 14 -36.30 28.67 7.75
C LEU A 14 -36.49 27.18 7.98
N SER A 15 -37.68 26.85 8.45
CA SER A 15 -38.23 25.49 8.54
C SER A 15 -38.65 25.04 7.13
N SER A 16 -38.24 23.84 6.73
CA SER A 16 -38.90 23.12 5.63
C SER A 16 -39.20 21.69 6.07
N GLU A 17 -40.48 21.45 6.31
CA GLU A 17 -41.11 20.16 6.46
C GLU A 17 -40.90 19.33 5.20
N THR A 18 -40.51 18.06 5.35
CA THR A 18 -40.64 17.05 4.29
C THR A 18 -41.39 15.87 4.86
N ALA A 19 -42.58 15.65 4.29
CA ALA A 19 -43.53 14.62 4.64
C ALA A 19 -43.01 13.22 4.30
N ALA A 20 -43.22 12.28 5.21
CA ALA A 20 -43.06 10.85 5.00
C ALA A 20 -44.22 10.33 4.14
N ALA A 21 -43.91 9.61 3.07
CA ALA A 21 -44.88 8.86 2.28
C ALA A 21 -44.65 7.36 2.51
N ASP A 22 -45.63 6.74 3.18
CA ASP A 22 -45.78 5.31 3.38
C ASP A 22 -45.99 4.58 2.03
N LEU A 23 -45.14 3.61 1.71
CA LEU A 23 -45.41 2.64 0.63
C LEU A 23 -45.82 1.28 1.24
N LYS A 24 -47.12 1.03 1.22
CA LYS A 24 -47.74 -0.28 1.47
C LYS A 24 -47.43 -1.25 0.33
N ILE A 25 -46.90 -2.43 0.66
CA ILE A 25 -46.83 -3.59 -0.23
C ILE A 25 -48.04 -4.49 0.10
N PRO A 26 -48.89 -4.89 -0.86
CA PRO A 26 -49.83 -5.98 -0.64
C PRO A 26 -49.24 -7.31 -1.13
N ALA A 27 -49.35 -8.31 -0.27
CA ALA A 27 -49.22 -9.72 -0.61
C ALA A 27 -50.46 -10.19 -1.40
N GLY A 28 -50.27 -11.14 -2.31
CA GLY A 28 -51.34 -11.84 -3.02
C GLY A 28 -50.89 -13.26 -3.36
N ASP A 29 -51.66 -14.22 -2.87
CA ASP A 29 -51.41 -15.66 -2.82
C ASP A 29 -51.65 -16.42 -4.14
N SER A 30 -51.01 -17.60 -4.18
CA SER A 30 -51.39 -18.92 -4.73
C SER A 30 -52.37 -19.07 -5.90
N GLU A 31 -51.93 -19.87 -6.89
CA GLU A 31 -52.54 -21.10 -7.48
C GLU A 31 -51.90 -21.24 -8.88
N GLY A 32 -51.27 -22.34 -9.30
CA GLY A 32 -51.68 -23.73 -9.20
C GLY A 32 -52.01 -24.19 -10.62
N GLU A 33 -51.13 -24.94 -11.29
CA GLU A 33 -51.52 -26.00 -12.26
C GLU A 33 -50.31 -26.80 -12.77
N ARG A 34 -50.51 -28.11 -12.82
CA ARG A 34 -49.58 -29.16 -13.22
C ARG A 34 -49.92 -29.65 -14.64
N HIS A 35 -49.03 -30.50 -15.16
CA HIS A 35 -49.17 -31.40 -16.32
C HIS A 35 -48.82 -30.73 -17.66
N THR A 36 -48.05 -31.31 -18.59
CA THR A 36 -47.76 -32.71 -18.94
C THR A 36 -46.39 -32.84 -19.63
N ALA A 37 -45.79 -34.02 -19.48
CA ALA A 37 -44.65 -34.53 -20.24
C ALA A 37 -44.92 -34.62 -21.75
N GLN A 38 -43.88 -34.56 -22.59
CA GLN A 38 -43.56 -35.69 -23.48
C GLN A 38 -42.21 -35.55 -24.22
N ARG A 39 -41.59 -36.72 -24.31
CA ARG A 39 -40.30 -37.11 -24.86
C ARG A 39 -40.45 -37.49 -26.33
N TRP A 40 -39.65 -36.94 -27.24
CA TRP A 40 -39.40 -37.52 -28.57
C TRP A 40 -37.90 -37.62 -28.82
N GLU A 41 -37.38 -38.85 -28.83
CA GLU A 41 -36.12 -39.24 -29.45
C GLU A 41 -36.41 -39.75 -30.87
N ARG A 42 -35.62 -39.33 -31.88
CA ARG A 42 -34.80 -40.23 -32.73
C ARG A 42 -34.29 -39.58 -34.04
N THR A 43 -32.96 -39.71 -34.19
CA THR A 43 -32.17 -40.06 -35.39
C THR A 43 -32.13 -39.17 -36.64
N GLY A 44 -30.91 -38.72 -36.96
CA GLY A 44 -30.43 -38.43 -38.32
C GLY A 44 -28.90 -38.27 -38.35
N ARG A 45 -28.18 -39.20 -38.98
CA ARG A 45 -26.74 -39.07 -39.29
C ARG A 45 -26.57 -38.21 -40.55
N ALA A 46 -25.59 -37.30 -40.57
CA ALA A 46 -24.58 -37.17 -41.65
C ALA A 46 -23.60 -36.00 -41.41
N ALA A 47 -22.31 -36.35 -41.40
CA ALA A 47 -21.13 -35.65 -41.93
C ALA A 47 -20.87 -34.14 -41.69
N SER A 48 -19.72 -33.91 -41.03
CA SER A 48 -18.67 -32.94 -41.37
C SER A 48 -18.90 -31.45 -41.12
N SER A 49 -18.23 -30.91 -40.10
CA SER A 49 -17.38 -29.71 -40.19
C SER A 49 -16.64 -29.46 -38.86
N THR A 50 -15.31 -29.46 -38.93
CA THR A 50 -14.38 -28.96 -37.90
C THR A 50 -14.64 -27.48 -37.59
N MET A 51 -14.84 -27.11 -36.32
CA MET A 51 -14.54 -25.76 -35.80
C MET A 51 -14.03 -25.79 -34.35
N SER A 52 -12.72 -25.56 -34.22
CA SER A 52 -12.04 -24.75 -33.21
C SER A 52 -12.94 -24.10 -32.13
N VAL A 53 -12.81 -24.55 -30.88
CA VAL A 53 -13.21 -23.75 -29.71
C VAL A 53 -12.02 -22.88 -29.31
N THR A 54 -12.05 -21.63 -29.73
CA THR A 54 -11.15 -20.60 -29.22
C THR A 54 -11.52 -20.31 -27.76
N HIS A 55 -10.57 -20.49 -26.86
CA HIS A 55 -10.67 -20.01 -25.48
C HIS A 55 -10.93 -18.49 -25.50
N GLY A 56 -12.13 -18.11 -25.08
CA GLY A 56 -12.52 -16.71 -24.90
C GLY A 56 -11.61 -16.03 -23.89
N LYS A 57 -11.10 -14.85 -24.30
CA LYS A 57 -10.37 -13.88 -23.47
C LYS A 57 -11.10 -13.70 -22.13
N MET A 58 -10.42 -13.97 -21.01
CA MET A 58 -10.82 -13.38 -19.73
C MET A 58 -10.48 -11.89 -19.78
N GLY A 59 -11.46 -11.09 -20.21
CA GLY A 59 -11.45 -9.65 -20.00
C GLY A 59 -11.57 -9.33 -18.51
N LEU A 60 -11.06 -8.16 -18.12
CA LEU A 60 -11.25 -7.57 -16.79
C LEU A 60 -12.74 -7.60 -16.43
N SER A 61 -13.08 -7.76 -15.15
CA SER A 61 -14.48 -7.71 -14.75
C SER A 61 -15.07 -6.35 -15.15
N LEU A 62 -16.34 -6.33 -15.55
CA LEU A 62 -17.05 -5.09 -15.93
C LEU A 62 -16.88 -4.01 -14.85
N THR A 63 -16.78 -4.41 -13.59
CA THR A 63 -16.49 -3.52 -12.46
C THR A 63 -15.11 -2.85 -12.56
N GLN A 64 -14.06 -3.59 -12.92
CA GLN A 64 -12.71 -3.03 -13.13
C GLN A 64 -12.66 -2.08 -14.34
N GLU A 65 -13.38 -2.41 -15.41
CA GLU A 65 -13.46 -1.56 -16.59
C GLU A 65 -14.21 -0.25 -16.28
N ILE A 66 -15.35 -0.32 -15.60
CA ILE A 66 -16.11 0.85 -15.13
C ILE A 66 -15.27 1.72 -14.19
N LEU A 67 -14.58 1.13 -13.22
CA LEU A 67 -13.73 1.88 -12.27
C LEU A 67 -12.56 2.59 -12.97
N SER A 68 -12.04 2.01 -14.05
CA SER A 68 -10.98 2.62 -14.87
C SER A 68 -11.48 3.81 -15.67
N HIS A 69 -12.69 3.73 -16.24
CA HIS A 69 -13.29 4.81 -17.03
C HIS A 69 -13.74 6.01 -16.19
N LEU A 70 -14.09 5.79 -14.92
CA LEU A 70 -14.52 6.85 -14.00
C LEU A 70 -13.35 7.66 -13.40
N GLY A 71 -12.09 7.30 -13.68
CA GLY A 71 -10.92 7.98 -13.11
C GLY A 71 -10.84 7.88 -11.58
N LEU A 72 -11.55 6.91 -10.99
CA LEU A 72 -11.65 6.72 -9.53
C LEU A 72 -10.51 5.89 -8.95
N ALA A 73 -9.68 5.25 -9.78
CA ALA A 73 -8.54 4.46 -9.32
C ALA A 73 -7.45 5.29 -8.62
N ASN A 74 -7.34 6.60 -8.93
CA ASN A 74 -6.32 7.51 -8.39
C ASN A 74 -6.89 8.63 -7.49
N LYS A 75 -8.19 8.65 -7.24
CA LYS A 75 -8.78 9.52 -6.21
C LYS A 75 -8.90 8.68 -4.96
N THR A 76 -8.55 9.23 -3.79
CA THR A 76 -8.98 8.67 -2.50
C THR A 76 -10.45 8.34 -2.65
N ALA A 77 -10.81 7.05 -2.58
CA ALA A 77 -12.16 6.60 -2.87
C ALA A 77 -13.14 7.42 -2.03
N ALA A 78 -14.40 7.54 -2.47
CA ALA A 78 -15.47 8.12 -1.64
C ALA A 78 -15.61 7.41 -0.25
N TRP A 79 -14.90 6.29 -0.06
CA TRP A 79 -14.86 5.41 1.11
C TRP A 79 -13.56 5.54 1.96
N GLY A 80 -12.67 6.48 1.63
CA GLY A 80 -11.37 6.68 2.28
C GLY A 80 -10.24 5.85 1.65
N THR A 81 -9.15 5.65 2.39
CA THR A 81 -8.05 4.77 1.98
C THR A 81 -8.45 3.29 2.10
N LEU A 82 -7.80 2.41 1.34
CA LEU A 82 -7.94 0.94 1.47
C LEU A 82 -7.08 0.40 2.62
N GLY A 83 -6.87 1.22 3.66
CA GLY A 83 -6.19 0.87 4.88
C GLY A 83 -7.08 0.07 5.84
N THR A 84 -6.43 -0.76 6.65
CA THR A 84 -7.03 -1.47 7.78
C THR A 84 -7.13 -0.61 9.04
N LEU A 85 -6.27 0.41 9.17
CA LEU A 85 -6.33 1.42 10.22
C LEU A 85 -7.07 2.65 9.72
N ARG A 86 -8.00 3.13 10.54
CA ARG A 86 -8.85 4.30 10.28
C ARG A 86 -8.83 5.23 11.48
N THR A 87 -9.25 6.47 11.26
CA THR A 87 -9.45 7.45 12.34
C THR A 87 -10.47 6.90 13.34
N PHE A 88 -10.11 6.93 14.62
CA PHE A 88 -11.01 6.53 15.68
C PHE A 88 -12.04 7.64 15.92
N LEU A 89 -13.33 7.36 15.75
CA LEU A 89 -14.36 8.40 15.77
C LEU A 89 -14.62 8.97 17.16
N SER A 90 -14.66 8.12 18.19
CA SER A 90 -14.84 8.52 19.59
C SER A 90 -13.51 8.89 20.27
N PHE A 91 -12.65 9.62 19.56
CA PHE A 91 -11.32 9.96 20.01
C PHE A 91 -11.32 10.98 21.14
N SER A 92 -10.64 10.62 22.23
CA SER A 92 -10.36 11.50 23.35
C SER A 92 -8.89 11.34 23.71
N VAL A 93 -8.10 12.35 23.32
CA VAL A 93 -6.67 12.42 23.62
C VAL A 93 -6.42 12.20 25.11
N ASP A 94 -7.26 12.81 25.95
CA ASP A 94 -7.13 12.76 27.40
C ASP A 94 -7.29 11.35 27.96
N LYS A 95 -8.27 10.59 27.46
CA LYS A 95 -8.50 9.20 27.88
C LYS A 95 -7.37 8.30 27.44
N ASP A 96 -6.86 8.49 26.22
CA ASP A 96 -5.75 7.71 25.69
C ASP A 96 -4.45 7.97 26.45
N VAL A 97 -4.15 9.23 26.78
CA VAL A 97 -2.99 9.58 27.62
C VAL A 97 -3.10 8.96 29.00
N GLN A 98 -4.27 9.02 29.65
CA GLN A 98 -4.46 8.39 30.97
C GLN A 98 -4.32 6.87 30.91
N ARG A 99 -4.83 6.24 29.84
CA ARG A 99 -4.70 4.80 29.63
C ARG A 99 -3.24 4.39 29.42
N LEU A 100 -2.48 5.15 28.64
CA LEU A 100 -1.05 4.93 28.43
C LEU A 100 -0.24 5.14 29.72
N LEU A 101 -0.55 6.17 30.50
CA LEU A 101 0.11 6.40 31.79
C LEU A 101 -0.10 5.24 32.76
N LYS A 102 -1.35 4.78 32.90
CA LYS A 102 -1.67 3.62 33.74
C LYS A 102 -0.94 2.36 33.24
N ALA A 103 -0.85 2.18 31.92
CA ALA A 103 -0.19 1.01 31.33
C ALA A 103 1.34 1.02 31.51
N ILE A 104 1.97 2.21 31.55
CA ILE A 104 3.42 2.36 31.75
C ILE A 104 3.79 2.32 33.24
N ALA A 105 3.04 3.00 34.11
CA ALA A 105 3.37 3.21 35.52
C ALA A 105 2.75 2.18 36.48
N GLY A 106 1.96 1.22 35.99
CA GLY A 106 1.32 0.19 36.79
C GLY A 106 2.29 -0.85 37.38
N GLN A 107 1.75 -1.85 38.07
CA GLN A 107 2.52 -2.99 38.56
C GLN A 107 2.91 -3.89 37.39
N GLY A 108 4.00 -3.54 36.72
CA GLY A 108 4.40 -4.10 35.43
C GLY A 108 3.81 -3.35 34.24
N VAL A 109 4.44 -3.50 33.08
CA VAL A 109 4.07 -2.79 31.85
C VAL A 109 2.93 -3.53 31.14
N ASP A 110 1.77 -2.90 31.03
CA ASP A 110 0.61 -3.45 30.31
C ASP A 110 0.77 -3.27 28.81
N CYS A 111 1.51 -4.19 28.20
CA CYS A 111 1.78 -4.22 26.77
C CYS A 111 0.49 -4.30 25.93
N ILE A 112 -0.56 -4.97 26.43
CA ILE A 112 -1.80 -5.14 25.69
C ILE A 112 -2.57 -3.82 25.63
N ALA A 113 -2.66 -3.09 26.75
CA ALA A 113 -3.30 -1.78 26.76
C ALA A 113 -2.56 -0.76 25.88
N ILE A 114 -1.21 -0.77 25.88
CA ILE A 114 -0.41 0.08 24.99
C ILE A 114 -0.74 -0.23 23.53
N LEU A 115 -0.71 -1.50 23.15
CA LEU A 115 -1.00 -1.91 21.78
C LEU A 115 -2.44 -1.60 21.38
N ASP A 116 -3.41 -1.82 22.26
CA ASP A 116 -4.82 -1.51 22.00
C ASP A 116 -5.04 -0.03 21.71
N VAL A 117 -4.35 0.87 22.42
CA VAL A 117 -4.41 2.31 22.08
C VAL A 117 -3.72 2.57 20.74
N LEU A 118 -2.46 2.16 20.58
CA LEU A 118 -1.66 2.59 19.42
C LEU A 118 -2.08 1.95 18.10
N THR A 119 -2.61 0.73 18.12
CA THR A 119 -3.11 0.04 16.91
C THR A 119 -4.56 0.38 16.60
N ASN A 120 -5.24 1.22 17.40
CA ASN A 120 -6.59 1.70 17.14
C ASN A 120 -6.68 3.22 16.92
N ARG A 121 -5.56 3.88 16.63
CA ARG A 121 -5.50 5.32 16.37
C ARG A 121 -4.77 5.58 15.07
N SER A 122 -5.26 6.53 14.28
CA SER A 122 -4.54 6.95 13.06
C SER A 122 -3.18 7.54 13.41
N ARG A 123 -2.31 7.70 12.41
CA ARG A 123 -1.00 8.33 12.60
C ARG A 123 -1.14 9.72 13.21
N GLU A 124 -2.08 10.53 12.74
CA GLU A 124 -2.36 11.88 13.23
C GLU A 124 -2.84 11.87 14.69
N GLN A 125 -3.74 10.94 15.03
CA GLN A 125 -4.22 10.77 16.40
C GLN A 125 -3.10 10.37 17.35
N ARG A 126 -2.19 9.49 16.91
CA ARG A 126 -0.98 9.13 17.67
C ARG A 126 -0.07 10.34 17.91
N GLN A 127 0.09 11.23 16.93
CA GLN A 127 0.85 12.47 17.13
C GLN A 127 0.18 13.43 18.12
N LEU A 128 -1.16 13.49 18.15
CA LEU A 128 -1.90 14.25 19.15
C LEU A 128 -1.72 13.68 20.56
N ILE A 129 -1.77 12.35 20.68
CA ILE A 129 -1.51 11.65 21.95
C ILE A 129 -0.09 11.94 22.45
N SER A 130 0.93 11.84 21.58
CA SER A 130 2.31 12.12 21.96
C SER A 130 2.50 13.55 22.50
N ARG A 131 1.88 14.54 21.84
CA ARG A 131 1.93 15.95 22.27
C ARG A 131 1.27 16.15 23.63
N ALA A 132 0.03 15.68 23.80
CA ALA A 132 -0.70 15.82 25.05
C ALA A 132 -0.06 15.03 26.21
N PHE A 133 0.56 13.89 25.92
CA PHE A 133 1.35 13.14 26.90
C PHE A 133 2.50 14.00 27.43
N HIS A 134 3.25 14.64 26.53
CA HIS A 134 4.34 15.54 26.91
C HIS A 134 3.85 16.73 27.74
N GLU A 135 2.80 17.42 27.29
CA GLU A 135 2.23 18.57 28.01
C GLU A 135 1.84 18.24 29.45
N ARG A 136 1.27 17.04 29.69
CA ARG A 136 0.79 16.62 31.00
C ARG A 136 1.86 16.07 31.93
N THR A 137 2.85 15.38 31.38
CA THR A 137 3.81 14.57 32.16
C THR A 137 5.20 15.18 32.18
N GLN A 138 5.46 16.13 31.26
CA GLN A 138 6.80 16.64 30.94
C GLN A 138 7.78 15.55 30.49
N GLN A 139 7.27 14.37 30.10
CA GLN A 139 8.05 13.24 29.59
C GLN A 139 7.75 13.00 28.11
N ASP A 140 8.72 12.45 27.38
CA ASP A 140 8.54 12.06 25.98
C ASP A 140 7.94 10.65 25.90
N LEU A 141 6.75 10.52 25.30
CA LEU A 141 6.03 9.24 25.22
C LEU A 141 6.86 8.14 24.53
N LEU A 142 7.60 8.51 23.47
CA LEU A 142 8.41 7.55 22.72
C LEU A 142 9.53 7.01 23.60
N LYS A 143 10.28 7.89 24.30
CA LYS A 143 11.34 7.49 25.24
C LYS A 143 10.79 6.68 26.41
N SER A 144 9.64 7.06 26.97
CA SER A 144 9.01 6.31 28.06
C SER A 144 8.65 4.89 27.62
N LEU A 145 8.14 4.71 26.41
CA LEU A 145 7.81 3.39 25.87
C LEU A 145 9.05 2.58 25.47
N GLN A 146 10.12 3.24 25.01
CA GLN A 146 11.42 2.58 24.78
C GLN A 146 12.03 2.05 26.07
N ALA A 147 11.88 2.77 27.19
CA ALA A 147 12.34 2.31 28.49
C ALA A 147 11.47 1.19 29.07
N ALA A 148 10.18 1.17 28.74
CA ALA A 148 9.20 0.22 29.28
C ALA A 148 9.12 -1.10 28.49
N LEU A 149 9.49 -1.10 27.22
CA LEU A 149 9.36 -2.25 26.31
C LEU A 149 10.74 -2.74 25.87
N SER A 150 10.81 -3.95 25.35
CA SER A 150 12.05 -4.49 24.78
C SER A 150 11.81 -5.32 23.52
N GLY A 151 12.88 -5.57 22.77
CA GLY A 151 12.89 -6.48 21.63
C GLY A 151 12.02 -6.00 20.46
N ASN A 152 11.36 -6.94 19.78
CA ASN A 152 10.56 -6.62 18.60
C ASN A 152 9.28 -5.84 18.93
N LEU A 153 8.75 -5.99 20.14
CA LEU A 153 7.57 -5.23 20.57
C LEU A 153 7.89 -3.74 20.70
N GLU A 154 9.02 -3.41 21.33
CA GLU A 154 9.54 -2.04 21.40
C GLU A 154 9.67 -1.44 20.00
N ARG A 155 10.29 -2.17 19.06
CA ARG A 155 10.46 -1.72 17.66
C ARG A 155 9.12 -1.41 16.98
N ILE A 156 8.11 -2.26 17.17
CA ILE A 156 6.75 -2.04 16.62
C ILE A 156 6.14 -0.78 17.22
N VAL A 157 6.16 -0.64 18.55
CA VAL A 157 5.56 0.50 19.25
C VAL A 157 6.25 1.82 18.88
N VAL A 158 7.58 1.83 18.81
CA VAL A 158 8.35 3.01 18.37
C VAL A 158 8.00 3.37 16.92
N ALA A 159 7.94 2.39 16.02
CA ALA A 159 7.56 2.63 14.63
C ALA A 159 6.11 3.13 14.49
N LEU A 160 5.20 2.73 15.38
CA LEU A 160 3.83 3.25 15.42
C LEU A 160 3.79 4.72 15.87
N LEU A 161 4.66 5.15 16.78
CA LEU A 161 4.62 6.53 17.29
C LEU A 161 5.36 7.54 16.44
N GLN A 162 6.29 7.09 15.60
CA GLN A 162 7.07 7.99 14.77
C GLN A 162 6.26 8.55 13.59
N PRO A 163 6.50 9.81 13.20
CA PRO A 163 6.03 10.34 11.93
C PRO A 163 6.53 9.48 10.77
N ALA A 164 5.72 9.34 9.71
CA ALA A 164 5.99 8.45 8.58
C ALA A 164 7.35 8.72 7.94
N ALA A 165 7.65 10.01 7.68
CA ALA A 165 8.90 10.44 7.08
C ALA A 165 10.12 10.10 7.94
N HIS A 166 9.99 10.08 9.27
CA HIS A 166 11.08 9.69 10.18
C HIS A 166 11.34 8.19 10.14
N LEU A 167 10.28 7.38 10.07
CA LEU A 167 10.41 5.93 9.90
C LEU A 167 11.05 5.61 8.55
N ASP A 168 10.55 6.19 7.46
CA ASP A 168 11.06 5.98 6.11
C ASP A 168 12.52 6.43 5.99
N ALA A 169 12.89 7.60 6.52
CA ALA A 169 14.27 8.07 6.50
C ALA A 169 15.22 7.14 7.26
N ARG A 170 14.81 6.62 8.43
CA ARG A 170 15.61 5.68 9.20
C ARG A 170 15.77 4.34 8.49
N GLU A 171 14.70 3.80 7.94
CA GLU A 171 14.75 2.52 7.20
C GLU A 171 15.58 2.67 5.92
N LEU A 172 15.48 3.80 5.22
CA LEU A 172 16.32 4.10 4.06
C LEU A 172 17.80 4.22 4.45
N ARG A 173 18.11 4.89 5.56
CA ARG A 173 19.50 5.02 6.05
C ARG A 173 20.07 3.68 6.45
N LYS A 174 19.29 2.87 7.17
CA LYS A 174 19.67 1.53 7.60
C LYS A 174 19.87 0.60 6.40
N ALA A 175 19.03 0.72 5.38
CA ALA A 175 19.22 0.02 4.12
C ALA A 175 20.57 0.44 3.52
N LEU A 176 20.78 1.71 3.20
CA LEU A 176 21.98 2.16 2.51
C LEU A 176 23.28 1.85 3.27
N LYS A 177 23.32 1.99 4.60
CA LYS A 177 24.52 1.72 5.41
C LYS A 177 24.62 0.29 5.96
N GLY A 178 23.65 -0.57 5.67
CA GLY A 178 23.61 -1.93 6.16
C GLY A 178 24.40 -2.91 5.30
N SER A 179 24.91 -3.98 5.89
CA SER A 179 25.58 -5.07 5.19
C SER A 179 24.57 -6.11 4.67
N GLY A 180 23.94 -5.85 3.51
CA GLY A 180 23.16 -6.84 2.74
C GLY A 180 21.65 -6.56 2.58
N SER A 181 21.08 -6.96 1.42
CA SER A 181 19.66 -6.85 0.97
C SER A 181 19.03 -5.44 1.07
N ALA A 182 19.86 -4.44 1.27
CA ALA A 182 19.55 -3.02 1.39
C ALA A 182 18.80 -2.46 0.18
N GLU A 183 19.13 -2.99 -0.99
CA GLU A 183 18.71 -2.50 -2.29
C GLU A 183 17.19 -2.62 -2.46
N ASP A 184 16.61 -3.69 -1.91
CA ASP A 184 15.17 -3.95 -1.95
C ASP A 184 14.38 -2.95 -1.08
N VAL A 185 14.89 -2.62 0.11
CA VAL A 185 14.22 -1.66 1.02
C VAL A 185 14.36 -0.24 0.49
N ALA A 186 15.53 0.12 -0.04
CA ALA A 186 15.73 1.42 -0.67
C ALA A 186 14.79 1.58 -1.87
N LEU A 187 14.73 0.58 -2.76
CA LEU A 187 13.80 0.58 -3.88
C LEU A 187 12.36 0.68 -3.41
N GLU A 188 11.96 -0.12 -2.42
CA GLU A 188 10.61 -0.10 -1.87
C GLU A 188 10.21 1.33 -1.46
N ILE A 189 11.03 1.99 -0.63
CA ILE A 189 10.74 3.33 -0.13
C ILE A 189 10.69 4.34 -1.28
N LEU A 190 11.70 4.33 -2.15
CA LEU A 190 11.82 5.32 -3.22
C LEU A 190 10.77 5.13 -4.33
N ALA A 191 10.28 3.91 -4.55
CA ALA A 191 9.33 3.60 -5.63
C ALA A 191 7.85 3.64 -5.20
N THR A 192 7.55 3.44 -3.91
CA THR A 192 6.15 3.30 -3.42
C THR A 192 5.60 4.51 -2.66
N ARG A 193 6.46 5.47 -2.32
CA ARG A 193 6.06 6.71 -1.64
C ARG A 193 5.56 7.72 -2.67
N THR A 194 4.50 8.43 -2.34
CA THR A 194 4.02 9.55 -3.19
C THR A 194 5.05 10.67 -3.24
N PRO A 195 5.04 11.55 -4.27
CA PRO A 195 6.01 12.63 -4.36
C PRO A 195 6.08 13.55 -3.12
N PRO A 196 4.96 13.92 -2.45
CA PRO A 196 5.03 14.66 -1.19
C PRO A 196 5.70 13.87 -0.05
N GLN A 197 5.33 12.60 0.14
CA GLN A 197 5.91 11.74 1.17
C GLN A 197 7.40 11.53 0.95
N LEU A 198 7.82 11.33 -0.30
CA LEU A 198 9.23 11.14 -0.65
C LEU A 198 10.04 12.42 -0.36
N ARG A 199 9.53 13.60 -0.73
CA ARG A 199 10.19 14.87 -0.40
C ARG A 199 10.37 15.07 1.10
N GLU A 200 9.34 14.78 1.89
CA GLU A 200 9.40 14.87 3.34
C GLU A 200 10.40 13.87 3.93
N CYS A 201 10.37 12.61 3.47
CA CYS A 201 11.33 11.57 3.84
C CYS A 201 12.78 12.02 3.59
N LEU A 202 13.09 12.55 2.40
CA LEU A 202 14.44 12.99 2.04
C LEU A 202 14.88 14.24 2.81
N ALA A 203 13.95 15.15 3.13
CA ALA A 203 14.24 16.31 3.98
C ALA A 203 14.58 15.86 5.42
N VAL A 204 13.79 14.95 5.99
CA VAL A 204 14.04 14.37 7.32
C VAL A 204 15.34 13.57 7.33
N TYR A 205 15.64 12.84 6.26
CA TYR A 205 16.91 12.12 6.10
C TYR A 205 18.10 13.08 6.21
N LYS A 206 18.09 14.16 5.42
CA LYS A 206 19.15 15.17 5.44
C LYS A 206 19.29 15.80 6.81
N HIS A 207 18.18 16.18 7.43
CA HIS A 207 18.18 16.78 8.76
C HIS A 207 18.74 15.85 9.84
N ASN A 208 18.36 14.57 9.84
CA ASN A 208 18.72 13.65 10.91
C ASN A 208 20.14 13.07 10.76
N PHE A 209 20.61 12.86 9.52
CA PHE A 209 21.89 12.21 9.26
C PHE A 209 22.97 13.16 8.74
N GLN A 210 22.64 14.43 8.52
CA GLN A 210 23.56 15.48 8.06
C GLN A 210 24.25 15.12 6.73
N VAL A 211 23.60 14.31 5.90
CA VAL A 211 24.06 13.87 4.58
C VAL A 211 22.85 13.70 3.66
N ASP A 212 23.01 14.07 2.40
CA ASP A 212 21.98 13.85 1.39
C ASP A 212 21.88 12.36 1.04
N ALA A 213 20.66 11.80 0.99
CA ALA A 213 20.45 10.40 0.65
C ALA A 213 21.06 10.03 -0.73
N ALA A 214 21.11 10.98 -1.65
CA ALA A 214 21.76 10.81 -2.95
C ALA A 214 23.28 10.53 -2.82
N GLU A 215 23.96 11.12 -1.84
CA GLU A 215 25.38 10.87 -1.61
C GLU A 215 25.62 9.46 -1.05
N ASP A 216 24.77 9.01 -0.12
CA ASP A 216 24.85 7.62 0.35
C ASP A 216 24.49 6.63 -0.75
N ILE A 217 23.46 6.90 -1.57
CA ILE A 217 23.17 6.03 -2.71
C ILE A 217 24.39 5.93 -3.63
N LYS A 218 25.11 7.03 -3.87
CA LYS A 218 26.34 7.01 -4.69
C LYS A 218 27.47 6.22 -4.06
N SER A 219 27.66 6.30 -2.74
CA SER A 219 28.75 5.61 -2.04
C SER A 219 28.48 4.12 -1.87
N GLU A 220 27.22 3.76 -1.59
CA GLU A 220 26.83 2.39 -1.21
C GLU A 220 26.38 1.53 -2.40
N THR A 221 26.06 2.13 -3.55
CA THR A 221 25.58 1.38 -4.73
C THR A 221 26.38 1.71 -6.00
N ARG A 222 26.32 0.83 -7.00
CA ARG A 222 27.07 0.96 -8.26
C ARG A 222 26.22 0.59 -9.47
N GLY A 223 26.69 0.99 -10.66
CA GLY A 223 26.08 0.62 -11.94
C GLY A 223 24.61 1.04 -12.07
N ILE A 224 23.82 0.21 -12.75
CA ILE A 224 22.41 0.47 -13.04
C ILE A 224 21.56 0.61 -11.78
N LEU A 225 21.87 -0.14 -10.71
CA LEU A 225 21.17 0.02 -9.44
C LEU A 225 21.31 1.44 -8.89
N ARG A 226 22.53 1.99 -8.88
CA ARG A 226 22.78 3.37 -8.43
C ARG A 226 21.98 4.36 -9.26
N ASP A 227 22.06 4.23 -10.58
CA ASP A 227 21.38 5.12 -11.51
C ASP A 227 19.85 5.06 -11.29
N LEU A 228 19.30 3.86 -11.05
CA LEU A 228 17.88 3.64 -10.74
C LEU A 228 17.45 4.30 -9.43
N LEU A 229 18.15 4.03 -8.33
CA LEU A 229 17.80 4.58 -7.02
C LEU A 229 17.94 6.11 -6.98
N LEU A 230 18.96 6.67 -7.63
CA LEU A 230 19.11 8.12 -7.76
C LEU A 230 17.95 8.75 -8.55
N ALA A 231 17.54 8.11 -9.65
CA ALA A 231 16.44 8.60 -10.46
C ALA A 231 15.09 8.55 -9.70
N LEU A 232 14.85 7.49 -8.92
CA LEU A 232 13.68 7.41 -8.03
C LEU A 232 13.74 8.46 -6.91
N ALA A 233 14.89 8.62 -6.25
CA ALA A 233 15.08 9.62 -5.19
C ALA A 233 14.89 11.05 -5.67
N LYS A 234 15.19 11.36 -6.93
CA LYS A 234 14.90 12.67 -7.53
C LYS A 234 13.39 12.96 -7.57
N GLY A 235 12.55 11.94 -7.61
CA GLY A 235 11.09 12.08 -7.61
C GLY A 235 10.53 12.77 -8.87
N GLY A 236 11.28 12.74 -9.98
CA GLY A 236 10.94 13.42 -11.23
C GLY A 236 9.97 12.66 -12.13
N ARG A 237 9.09 11.82 -11.55
CA ARG A 237 8.12 11.04 -12.32
C ARG A 237 7.00 11.95 -12.83
N GLU A 238 6.64 11.80 -14.09
CA GLU A 238 5.55 12.50 -14.75
C GLU A 238 4.23 12.26 -14.01
N ALA A 239 3.44 13.32 -13.85
CA ALA A 239 2.07 13.21 -13.33
C ALA A 239 1.14 12.70 -14.43
N TYR A 240 0.09 11.98 -14.04
CA TYR A 240 -0.94 11.55 -14.97
C TYR A 240 -1.75 12.76 -15.48
N THR A 241 -1.77 12.95 -16.80
CA THR A 241 -2.45 14.08 -17.46
C THR A 241 -3.87 13.76 -17.92
N GLY A 242 -4.32 12.50 -17.78
CA GLY A 242 -5.61 12.03 -18.33
C GLY A 242 -5.55 11.61 -19.80
N ILE A 243 -4.46 11.93 -20.50
CA ILE A 243 -4.30 11.65 -21.93
C ILE A 243 -3.46 10.37 -22.10
N ILE A 244 -3.92 9.49 -22.99
CA ILE A 244 -3.18 8.27 -23.37
C ILE A 244 -2.41 8.55 -24.65
N ASP A 245 -1.07 8.52 -24.57
CA ASP A 245 -0.18 8.68 -25.72
C ASP A 245 0.30 7.31 -26.23
N TYR A 246 -0.42 6.77 -27.22
CA TYR A 246 -0.07 5.50 -27.85
C TYR A 246 1.23 5.55 -28.66
N ASN A 247 1.58 6.71 -29.21
CA ASN A 247 2.82 6.87 -29.99
C ASN A 247 4.03 6.82 -29.06
N LEU A 248 3.97 7.52 -27.93
CA LEU A 248 5.00 7.45 -26.90
C LEU A 248 5.13 6.03 -26.34
N ALA A 249 4.02 5.31 -26.15
CA ALA A 249 4.07 3.93 -25.68
C ALA A 249 4.81 3.03 -26.67
N ALA A 250 4.53 3.15 -27.97
CA ALA A 250 5.23 2.42 -29.01
C ALA A 250 6.73 2.79 -29.08
N GLN A 251 7.06 4.08 -28.92
CA GLN A 251 8.45 4.56 -28.86
C GLN A 251 9.21 3.99 -27.66
N ASP A 252 8.62 4.03 -26.46
CA ASP A 252 9.25 3.48 -25.26
C ASP A 252 9.42 1.95 -25.37
N VAL A 253 8.46 1.22 -25.96
CA VAL A 253 8.62 -0.22 -26.25
C VAL A 253 9.79 -0.48 -27.20
N GLN A 254 9.89 0.27 -28.29
CA GLN A 254 11.00 0.14 -29.23
C GLN A 254 12.34 0.48 -28.57
N ALA A 255 12.39 1.52 -27.74
CA ALA A 255 13.59 1.88 -26.99
C ALA A 255 14.03 0.76 -26.04
N LEU A 256 13.08 0.08 -25.37
CA LEU A 256 13.38 -1.06 -24.51
C LEU A 256 13.82 -2.31 -25.29
N LYS A 257 13.29 -2.53 -26.50
CA LYS A 257 13.68 -3.65 -27.38
C LYS A 257 15.07 -3.44 -27.97
N GLN A 258 15.38 -2.23 -28.42
CA GLN A 258 16.65 -1.87 -29.06
C GLN A 258 17.80 -1.67 -28.07
N ALA A 259 17.49 -1.55 -26.78
CA ALA A 259 18.50 -1.49 -25.73
C ALA A 259 19.19 -2.86 -25.60
N GLU A 260 20.16 -3.15 -26.48
CA GLU A 260 20.85 -4.44 -26.58
C GLU A 260 22.25 -4.47 -25.95
N GLY A 261 22.87 -3.32 -25.61
CA GLY A 261 24.20 -3.26 -24.94
C GLY A 261 24.28 -2.49 -23.59
N PRO A 262 25.36 -2.65 -22.80
CA PRO A 262 25.55 -1.97 -21.51
C PRO A 262 25.42 -0.43 -21.57
N SER A 263 25.79 0.17 -22.70
CA SER A 263 25.63 1.62 -22.95
C SER A 263 24.17 2.08 -23.01
N THR A 264 23.25 1.19 -23.40
CA THR A 264 21.82 1.46 -23.56
C THR A 264 20.98 1.04 -22.35
N GLU A 265 21.56 0.39 -21.35
CA GLU A 265 20.86 -0.05 -20.13
C GLU A 265 20.28 1.12 -19.32
N ARG A 266 20.88 2.31 -19.42
CA ARG A 266 20.33 3.55 -18.81
C ARG A 266 18.95 3.93 -19.36
N MET A 267 18.60 3.46 -20.56
CA MET A 267 17.27 3.69 -21.12
C MET A 267 16.18 3.05 -20.24
N TRP A 268 16.46 1.87 -19.68
CA TRP A 268 15.56 1.18 -18.77
C TRP A 268 15.27 2.03 -17.54
N VAL A 269 16.31 2.60 -16.94
CA VAL A 269 16.17 3.51 -15.80
C VAL A 269 15.28 4.70 -16.18
N LEU A 270 15.59 5.37 -17.29
CA LEU A 270 14.86 6.58 -17.69
C LEU A 270 13.37 6.31 -17.91
N VAL A 271 13.03 5.27 -18.68
CA VAL A 271 11.62 4.89 -18.92
C VAL A 271 10.94 4.56 -17.60
N PHE A 272 11.53 3.67 -16.78
CA PHE A 272 10.89 3.16 -15.57
C PHE A 272 10.74 4.19 -14.46
N THR A 273 11.57 5.25 -14.42
CA THR A 273 11.51 6.27 -13.36
C THR A 273 10.84 7.57 -13.77
N GLN A 274 10.85 7.93 -15.05
CA GLN A 274 10.30 9.22 -15.51
C GLN A 274 8.85 9.11 -15.96
N ARG A 275 8.42 8.01 -16.58
CA ARG A 275 7.04 7.87 -17.06
C ARG A 275 6.04 7.67 -15.92
N ASN A 276 4.82 8.16 -16.10
CA ASN A 276 3.74 7.89 -15.15
C ASN A 276 3.41 6.37 -15.10
N PRO A 277 2.95 5.83 -13.96
CA PRO A 277 2.71 4.39 -13.81
C PRO A 277 1.69 3.82 -14.79
N GLU A 278 0.64 4.58 -15.11
CA GLU A 278 -0.43 4.15 -16.03
C GLU A 278 0.10 3.97 -17.45
N HIS A 279 0.98 4.86 -17.90
CA HIS A 279 1.70 4.73 -19.17
C HIS A 279 2.60 3.49 -19.14
N LEU A 280 3.34 3.29 -18.06
CA LEU A 280 4.24 2.14 -17.94
C LEU A 280 3.50 0.81 -17.99
N VAL A 281 2.34 0.68 -17.35
CA VAL A 281 1.51 -0.53 -17.47
C VAL A 281 1.18 -0.83 -18.95
N ARG A 282 0.88 0.19 -19.76
CA ARG A 282 0.62 0.03 -21.19
C ARG A 282 1.88 -0.40 -21.95
N VAL A 283 3.02 0.25 -21.68
CA VAL A 283 4.32 -0.12 -22.26
C VAL A 283 4.65 -1.58 -21.95
N LEU A 284 4.47 -2.02 -20.70
CA LEU A 284 4.73 -3.40 -20.28
C LEU A 284 3.83 -4.41 -20.99
N ASN A 285 2.55 -4.09 -21.19
CA ASN A 285 1.60 -4.95 -21.90
C ASN A 285 1.90 -5.00 -23.40
N GLN A 286 2.19 -3.85 -24.02
CA GLN A 286 2.55 -3.76 -25.43
C GLN A 286 3.88 -4.49 -25.71
N TYR A 287 4.86 -4.38 -24.82
CA TYR A 287 6.11 -5.12 -24.91
C TYR A 287 5.88 -6.63 -24.98
N GLN A 288 4.99 -7.15 -24.13
CA GLN A 288 4.64 -8.58 -24.13
C GLN A 288 3.96 -9.01 -25.44
N TRP A 289 3.08 -8.17 -25.98
CA TRP A 289 2.41 -8.44 -27.24
C TRP A 289 3.39 -8.45 -28.43
N ASP A 290 4.30 -7.47 -28.48
CA ASP A 290 5.29 -7.30 -29.56
C ASP A 290 6.39 -8.36 -29.57
N THR A 291 6.76 -8.91 -28.41
CA THR A 291 7.90 -9.82 -28.26
C THR A 291 7.49 -11.26 -27.96
N GLY A 292 6.21 -11.50 -27.65
CA GLY A 292 5.67 -12.81 -27.27
C GLY A 292 6.10 -13.29 -25.88
N HIS A 293 6.75 -12.47 -25.07
CA HIS A 293 7.15 -12.84 -23.71
C HIS A 293 7.13 -11.63 -22.75
N GLU A 294 7.00 -11.91 -21.46
CA GLU A 294 7.02 -10.87 -20.43
C GLU A 294 8.37 -10.15 -20.37
N LEU A 295 8.32 -8.84 -20.14
CA LEU A 295 9.51 -7.99 -19.98
C LEU A 295 10.43 -8.51 -18.86
N GLU A 296 9.86 -9.11 -17.83
CA GLU A 296 10.55 -9.73 -16.70
C GLU A 296 11.51 -10.84 -17.15
N LYS A 297 11.21 -11.55 -18.25
CA LYS A 297 12.12 -12.54 -18.84
C LYS A 297 13.31 -11.86 -19.52
N THR A 298 13.10 -10.75 -20.22
CA THR A 298 14.20 -9.93 -20.78
C THR A 298 15.08 -9.38 -19.68
N VAL A 299 14.50 -8.84 -18.61
CA VAL A 299 15.27 -8.29 -17.48
C VAL A 299 16.19 -9.35 -16.87
N ARG A 300 15.71 -10.59 -16.68
CA ARG A 300 16.52 -11.70 -16.16
C ARG A 300 17.64 -12.14 -17.10
N ALA A 301 17.41 -12.08 -18.41
CA ALA A 301 18.43 -12.43 -19.41
C ALA A 301 19.53 -11.36 -19.51
N ARG A 302 19.17 -10.09 -19.27
CA ARG A 302 20.02 -8.94 -19.55
C ARG A 302 20.76 -8.40 -18.33
N PHE A 303 20.10 -8.36 -17.18
CA PHE A 303 20.64 -7.79 -15.95
C PHE A 303 20.98 -8.90 -14.96
N HIS A 304 21.98 -8.64 -14.12
CA HIS A 304 22.43 -9.58 -13.09
C HIS A 304 22.54 -8.90 -11.73
N GLY A 305 22.62 -9.72 -10.67
CA GLY A 305 22.76 -9.25 -9.29
C GLY A 305 21.66 -8.29 -8.86
N ALA A 306 22.01 -7.30 -8.05
CA ALA A 306 21.06 -6.39 -7.43
C ALA A 306 20.30 -5.50 -8.44
N ALA A 307 20.90 -5.16 -9.59
CA ALA A 307 20.22 -4.38 -10.62
C ALA A 307 19.03 -5.15 -11.23
N CYS A 308 19.22 -6.46 -11.47
CA CYS A 308 18.15 -7.34 -11.96
C CYS A 308 16.98 -7.40 -10.98
N VAL A 309 17.29 -7.65 -9.70
CA VAL A 309 16.29 -7.72 -8.62
C VAL A 309 15.52 -6.41 -8.49
N ALA A 310 16.22 -5.28 -8.56
CA ALA A 310 15.60 -3.96 -8.44
C ALA A 310 14.67 -3.62 -9.62
N LEU A 311 15.07 -3.93 -10.85
CA LEU A 311 14.23 -3.70 -12.03
C LEU A 311 12.99 -4.60 -12.03
N LEU A 312 13.11 -5.87 -11.65
CA LEU A 312 11.97 -6.79 -11.51
C LEU A 312 11.01 -6.32 -10.41
N SER A 313 11.56 -5.88 -9.27
CA SER A 313 10.77 -5.35 -8.17
C SER A 313 10.04 -4.07 -8.58
N LEU A 314 10.69 -3.17 -9.31
CA LEU A 314 10.05 -1.95 -9.81
C LEU A 314 8.96 -2.27 -10.84
N ALA A 315 9.19 -3.21 -11.75
CA ALA A 315 8.17 -3.70 -12.68
C ALA A 315 6.94 -4.22 -11.94
N LEU A 316 7.14 -5.01 -10.88
CA LEU A 316 6.05 -5.52 -10.04
C LEU A 316 5.32 -4.39 -9.30
N VAL A 317 6.04 -3.42 -8.74
CA VAL A 317 5.43 -2.23 -8.12
C VAL A 317 4.54 -1.48 -9.10
N ILE A 318 5.03 -1.25 -10.33
CA ILE A 318 4.27 -0.57 -11.40
C ILE A 318 3.01 -1.35 -11.78
N ARG A 319 3.11 -2.68 -11.93
CA ARG A 319 1.97 -3.51 -12.35
C ARG A 319 0.95 -3.71 -11.24
N ASN A 320 1.41 -4.03 -10.03
CA ASN A 320 0.57 -4.39 -8.89
C ASN A 320 1.34 -4.17 -7.58
N THR A 321 1.31 -2.94 -7.06
CA THR A 321 1.94 -2.59 -5.78
C THR A 321 1.42 -3.45 -4.60
N PRO A 322 0.10 -3.75 -4.47
CA PRO A 322 -0.36 -4.65 -3.42
C PRO A 322 0.26 -6.06 -3.46
N LEU A 323 0.40 -6.63 -4.66
CA LEU A 323 1.03 -7.94 -4.86
C LEU A 323 2.53 -7.90 -4.51
N TYR A 324 3.23 -6.82 -4.85
CA TYR A 324 4.62 -6.63 -4.42
C TYR A 324 4.77 -6.74 -2.89
N PHE A 325 3.91 -6.04 -2.13
CA PHE A 325 3.96 -6.10 -0.67
C PHE A 325 3.51 -7.45 -0.12
N ALA A 326 2.55 -8.11 -0.78
CA ALA A 326 2.14 -9.47 -0.42
C ALA A 326 3.32 -10.45 -0.54
N ASP A 327 4.11 -10.34 -1.61
CA ASP A 327 5.31 -11.16 -1.81
C ASP A 327 6.38 -10.89 -0.75
N LYS A 328 6.62 -9.61 -0.42
CA LYS A 328 7.58 -9.24 0.64
C LYS A 328 7.13 -9.71 2.03
N LEU A 329 5.84 -9.65 2.33
CA LEU A 329 5.29 -10.20 3.58
C LEU A 329 5.41 -11.72 3.63
N HIS A 330 5.14 -12.40 2.52
CA HIS A 330 5.27 -13.86 2.47
C HIS A 330 6.72 -14.28 2.67
N GLN A 331 7.67 -13.65 1.97
CA GLN A 331 9.11 -13.88 2.15
C GLN A 331 9.53 -13.67 3.62
N ALA A 332 9.09 -12.57 4.23
CA ALA A 332 9.38 -12.26 5.63
C ALA A 332 8.83 -13.30 6.63
N LEU A 333 7.76 -14.02 6.27
CA LEU A 333 7.16 -15.08 7.10
C LEU A 333 7.78 -16.46 6.89
N GLN A 334 8.49 -16.68 5.77
CA GLN A 334 9.11 -17.97 5.44
C GLN A 334 10.56 -18.09 5.94
N GLU A 335 11.15 -17.02 6.46
CA GLU A 335 12.47 -17.07 7.10
C GLU A 335 12.44 -17.97 8.36
N THR A 336 13.57 -18.59 8.71
CA THR A 336 13.71 -19.50 9.87
C THR A 336 13.16 -18.86 11.15
N GLU A 337 13.46 -17.59 11.34
CA GLU A 337 12.76 -16.71 12.27
C GLU A 337 12.09 -15.60 11.46
N PRO A 338 10.82 -15.26 11.73
CA PRO A 338 10.13 -14.23 10.95
C PRO A 338 10.91 -12.91 10.93
N ASN A 339 10.99 -12.28 9.78
CA ASN A 339 11.66 -10.99 9.63
C ASN A 339 10.80 -9.85 10.17
N TYR A 340 10.86 -9.67 11.49
CA TYR A 340 10.09 -8.65 12.21
C TYR A 340 10.31 -7.24 11.66
N GLN A 341 11.49 -6.94 11.11
CA GLN A 341 11.76 -5.62 10.54
C GLN A 341 10.91 -5.39 9.28
N ALA A 342 10.94 -6.33 8.33
CA ALA A 342 10.13 -6.24 7.12
C ALA A 342 8.62 -6.23 7.44
N LEU A 343 8.18 -7.14 8.34
CA LEU A 343 6.78 -7.21 8.76
C LEU A 343 6.30 -5.90 9.39
N THR A 344 7.08 -5.35 10.34
CA THR A 344 6.74 -4.10 11.02
C THR A 344 6.68 -2.94 10.04
N ARG A 345 7.71 -2.81 9.19
CA ARG A 345 7.81 -1.72 8.22
C ARG A 345 6.65 -1.74 7.22
N ILE A 346 6.33 -2.90 6.64
CA ILE A 346 5.24 -3.03 5.66
C ILE A 346 3.88 -2.83 6.34
N LEU A 347 3.59 -3.57 7.43
CA LEU A 347 2.27 -3.49 8.08
C LEU A 347 1.97 -2.07 8.57
N ILE A 348 2.95 -1.38 9.17
CA ILE A 348 2.73 -0.01 9.65
C ILE A 348 2.61 0.98 8.49
N SER A 349 3.52 0.94 7.50
CA SER A 349 3.49 1.92 6.40
C SER A 349 2.24 1.78 5.52
N ARG A 350 1.73 0.56 5.34
CA ARG A 350 0.58 0.27 4.47
C ARG A 350 -0.76 0.23 5.20
N SER A 351 -0.77 0.14 6.54
CA SER A 351 -2.00 0.03 7.36
C SER A 351 -3.03 1.13 7.12
N GLU A 352 -2.61 2.35 6.81
CA GLU A 352 -3.51 3.49 6.54
C GLU A 352 -3.61 3.81 5.04
N THR A 353 -3.05 2.96 4.17
CA THR A 353 -2.96 3.19 2.71
C THR A 353 -3.76 2.15 1.91
N ASP A 354 -3.30 0.89 1.89
CA ASP A 354 -3.79 -0.15 0.98
C ASP A 354 -3.65 -1.58 1.53
N LEU A 355 -3.48 -1.74 2.85
CA LEU A 355 -3.28 -3.05 3.47
C LEU A 355 -4.46 -4.03 3.23
N LEU A 356 -5.68 -3.55 2.95
CA LEU A 356 -6.79 -4.41 2.52
C LEU A 356 -6.54 -5.03 1.14
N SER A 357 -6.03 -4.25 0.18
CA SER A 357 -5.67 -4.76 -1.15
C SER A 357 -4.51 -5.75 -1.07
N ILE A 358 -3.53 -5.49 -0.20
CA ILE A 358 -2.39 -6.39 0.04
C ILE A 358 -2.87 -7.73 0.60
N ARG A 359 -3.80 -7.71 1.57
CA ARG A 359 -4.41 -8.93 2.12
C ARG A 359 -5.11 -9.76 1.04
N ALA A 360 -5.87 -9.10 0.16
CA ALA A 360 -6.57 -9.77 -0.94
C ALA A 360 -5.59 -10.44 -1.92
N GLU A 361 -4.55 -9.74 -2.36
CA GLU A 361 -3.52 -10.32 -3.25
C GLU A 361 -2.70 -11.42 -2.57
N PHE A 362 -2.39 -11.26 -1.27
CA PHE A 362 -1.71 -12.29 -0.48
C PHE A 362 -2.53 -13.59 -0.47
N ARG A 363 -3.82 -13.52 -0.12
CA ARG A 363 -4.69 -14.70 -0.12
C ARG A 363 -4.83 -15.31 -1.50
N LYS A 364 -5.03 -14.47 -2.53
CA LYS A 364 -5.17 -14.91 -3.92
C LYS A 364 -3.95 -15.70 -4.40
N LYS A 365 -2.74 -15.26 -4.06
CA LYS A 365 -1.48 -15.91 -4.50
C LYS A 365 -1.07 -17.10 -3.65
N TYR A 366 -1.23 -17.03 -2.33
CA TYR A 366 -0.70 -18.04 -1.40
C TYR A 366 -1.76 -19.01 -0.87
N GLY A 367 -3.04 -18.81 -1.19
CA GLY A 367 -4.14 -19.68 -0.77
C GLY A 367 -4.48 -19.61 0.73
N LYS A 368 -3.73 -18.81 1.50
CA LYS A 368 -3.88 -18.60 2.93
C LYS A 368 -3.90 -17.11 3.23
N SER A 369 -4.71 -16.67 4.18
CA SER A 369 -4.80 -15.25 4.54
C SER A 369 -3.49 -14.75 5.16
N LEU A 370 -3.27 -13.44 5.07
CA LEU A 370 -2.16 -12.79 5.78
C LEU A 370 -2.32 -12.93 7.31
N TYR A 371 -3.55 -12.83 7.82
CA TYR A 371 -3.85 -12.91 9.25
C TYR A 371 -3.47 -14.26 9.84
N SER A 372 -3.96 -15.36 9.26
CA SER A 372 -3.61 -16.73 9.70
C SER A 372 -2.11 -17.01 9.56
N SER A 373 -1.47 -16.51 8.51
CA SER A 373 -0.01 -16.67 8.31
C SER A 373 0.78 -15.94 9.40
N LEU A 374 0.36 -14.74 9.82
CA LEU A 374 0.93 -14.03 10.96
C LEU A 374 0.65 -14.75 12.29
N GLN A 375 -0.54 -15.31 12.45
CA GLN A 375 -0.95 -16.00 13.68
C GLN A 375 -0.09 -17.24 13.96
N ASP A 376 0.29 -17.96 12.91
CA ASP A 376 1.09 -19.18 12.99
C ASP A 376 2.59 -18.89 13.16
N ALA A 377 3.12 -17.91 12.41
CA ALA A 377 4.55 -17.63 12.40
C ALA A 377 5.00 -16.78 13.58
N VAL A 378 4.18 -15.82 14.03
CA VAL A 378 4.57 -14.82 15.03
C VAL A 378 4.05 -15.22 16.41
N LYS A 379 4.85 -15.00 17.46
CA LYS A 379 4.50 -15.38 18.84
C LYS A 379 4.40 -14.17 19.78
N GLY A 380 3.75 -14.39 20.93
CA GLY A 380 3.66 -13.43 22.03
C GLY A 380 2.99 -12.11 21.68
N SER A 381 3.35 -11.03 22.38
CA SER A 381 2.77 -9.69 22.20
C SER A 381 3.01 -9.10 20.81
N CYS A 382 4.08 -9.52 20.11
CA CYS A 382 4.32 -9.11 18.73
C CYS A 382 3.22 -9.63 17.80
N ARG A 383 2.75 -10.87 18.01
CA ARG A 383 1.62 -11.41 17.26
C ARG A 383 0.39 -10.53 17.43
N SER A 384 0.04 -10.20 18.68
CA SER A 384 -1.12 -9.35 18.96
C SER A 384 -1.03 -8.00 18.27
N ALA A 385 0.16 -7.38 18.26
CA ALA A 385 0.40 -6.10 17.59
C ALA A 385 0.21 -6.20 16.06
N LEU A 386 0.84 -7.19 15.42
CA LEU A 386 0.78 -7.34 13.96
C LEU A 386 -0.62 -7.79 13.48
N LEU A 387 -1.30 -8.64 14.24
CA LEU A 387 -2.69 -9.01 13.97
C LEU A 387 -3.64 -7.82 14.15
N ALA A 388 -3.41 -6.94 15.13
CA ALA A 388 -4.20 -5.72 15.29
C ALA A 388 -4.04 -4.76 14.10
N LEU A 389 -2.85 -4.68 13.49
CA LEU A 389 -2.64 -3.94 12.24
C LEU A 389 -3.30 -4.63 11.04
N CYS A 390 -3.26 -5.96 10.97
CA CYS A 390 -3.90 -6.73 9.91
C CYS A 390 -5.45 -6.72 10.00
N ARG A 391 -5.97 -6.55 11.23
CA ARG A 391 -7.38 -6.47 11.66
C ARG A 391 -8.17 -7.78 11.71
N ALA A 392 -8.24 -8.52 10.61
CA ALA A 392 -9.20 -9.62 10.53
C ALA A 392 -8.74 -10.69 9.54
N GLU A 393 -9.33 -11.87 9.69
CA GLU A 393 -9.26 -12.96 8.73
C GLU A 393 -9.94 -12.57 7.42
N ASP A 394 -9.44 -13.14 6.32
CA ASP A 394 -10.08 -13.07 5.01
C ASP A 394 -10.87 -14.37 4.83
N LEU A 395 -12.18 -14.35 5.10
CA LEU A 395 -13.08 -15.50 5.01
C LEU A 395 -13.43 -15.90 3.59
#